data_AF-A0A4T0ITF4-F1
#
_entry.id   AF-A0A4T0ITF4-F1
#
_cell.length_a   1.000
_cell.length_b   1.000
_cell.length_c   1.000
_cell.angle_alpha   90.00
_cell.angle_beta   90.00
_cell.angle_gamma   90.00
#
_symmetry.space_group_name_H-M   'P 1'
#
loop_
_entity.id
_entity.type
_entity.pdbx_description
1 polymer ?
#
loop_
_entity_poly.entity_id
_entity_poly.type
_entity_poly.pdbx_seq_one_letter_code
_entity_poly.pdbx_strand_id
1 'polypeptide(L)'
;MAIERERERQQLEGLKEGRQRLEDVKNGLVQATEDEIQQLSSLPENLTNWFTIECPPSLLPPGKYCDVTGLLGEYTDPRTRLRYNSMQVYDVIKTLQPSSVQQFLAIRRSETVLK
;
A
#
# COMPACT_ATOMS: atom_id res chain seq x y z
N MET A 1 -25.85 -1.93 -8.47
CA MET A 1 -24.59 -2.54 -7.99
C MET A 1 -23.78 -3.22 -9.10
N ALA A 2 -24.22 -4.32 -9.73
CA ALA A 2 -23.43 -4.95 -10.82
C ALA A 2 -23.41 -4.10 -12.11
N ILE A 3 -24.56 -3.53 -12.49
CA ILE A 3 -24.74 -2.71 -13.69
C ILE A 3 -23.91 -1.41 -13.64
N GLU A 4 -23.79 -0.78 -12.48
CA GLU A 4 -22.98 0.44 -12.32
C GLU A 4 -21.49 0.16 -12.46
N ARG A 5 -21.03 -0.97 -11.90
CA ARG A 5 -19.65 -1.43 -12.03
C ARG A 5 -19.27 -1.70 -13.49
N GLU A 6 -20.17 -2.28 -14.28
CA GLU A 6 -19.94 -2.53 -15.70
C GLU A 6 -19.86 -1.22 -16.49
N ARG A 7 -20.73 -0.25 -16.18
CA ARG A 7 -20.71 1.08 -16.81
C ARG A 7 -19.40 1.83 -16.52
N GLU A 8 -18.92 1.80 -15.28
CA GLU A 8 -17.64 2.43 -14.90
C GLU A 8 -16.43 1.74 -15.55
N ARG A 9 -16.47 0.41 -15.69
CA ARG A 9 -15.42 -0.34 -16.40
C ARG A 9 -15.36 0.06 -17.87
N GLN A 10 -16.51 0.19 -18.53
CA GLN A 10 -16.58 0.64 -19.92
C GLN A 10 -16.06 2.07 -20.08
N GLN A 11 -16.35 2.96 -19.14
CA GLN A 11 -15.81 4.33 -19.13
C GLN A 11 -14.28 4.35 -18.99
N LEU A 12 -13.72 3.52 -18.10
CA LEU A 12 -12.28 3.37 -17.95
C LEU A 12 -11.60 2.81 -19.20
N GLU A 13 -12.21 1.79 -19.81
CA GLU A 13 -11.70 1.17 -21.04
C GLU A 13 -11.65 2.19 -22.18
N GLY A 14 -12.73 2.98 -22.37
CA GLY A 14 -12.75 4.06 -23.36
C GLY A 14 -11.68 5.15 -23.12
N LEU A 15 -11.40 5.50 -21.86
CA LEU A 15 -10.32 6.46 -21.52
C LEU A 15 -8.92 5.89 -21.78
N LYS A 16 -8.71 4.60 -21.48
CA LYS A 16 -7.44 3.92 -21.77
C LYS A 16 -7.18 3.86 -23.28
N GLU A 17 -8.21 3.54 -24.06
CA GLU A 17 -8.12 3.53 -25.52
C GLU A 17 -7.87 4.93 -26.09
N GLY A 18 -8.53 5.96 -25.56
CA GLY A 18 -8.27 7.36 -25.92
C GLY A 18 -6.83 7.77 -25.62
N ARG A 19 -6.28 7.35 -24.47
CA ARG A 19 -4.88 7.60 -24.12
C ARG A 19 -3.91 6.90 -25.06
N GLN A 20 -4.14 5.61 -25.33
CA GLN A 20 -3.31 4.84 -26.28
C GLN A 20 -3.31 5.50 -27.65
N ARG A 21 -4.49 5.91 -28.16
CA ARG A 21 -4.57 6.68 -29.41
C ARG A 21 -3.77 7.97 -29.37
N LEU A 22 -3.82 8.73 -28.27
CA LEU A 22 -3.04 9.95 -28.13
C LEU A 22 -1.52 9.68 -28.09
N GLU A 23 -1.08 8.58 -27.47
CA GLU A 23 0.31 8.12 -27.49
C GLU A 23 0.74 7.69 -28.91
N ASP A 24 -0.10 6.96 -29.63
CA ASP A 24 0.16 6.54 -31.01
C ASP A 24 0.26 7.73 -31.98
N VAL A 25 -0.56 8.76 -31.79
CA VAL A 25 -0.50 10.03 -32.54
C VAL A 25 0.79 10.78 -32.22
N LYS A 26 1.18 10.88 -30.94
CA LYS A 26 2.45 11.50 -30.53
C LYS A 26 3.66 10.77 -31.12
N ASN A 27 3.57 9.45 -31.23
CA ASN A 27 4.60 8.59 -31.84
C ASN A 27 4.56 8.61 -33.38
N GLY A 28 3.59 9.30 -34.00
CA GLY A 28 3.46 9.44 -35.46
C GLY A 28 2.94 8.19 -36.18
N LEU A 29 2.39 7.21 -35.45
CA LEU A 29 1.86 5.96 -36.01
C LEU A 29 0.45 6.14 -36.61
N VAL A 30 -0.29 7.14 -36.13
CA VAL A 30 -1.67 7.44 -36.53
C VAL A 30 -1.78 8.92 -36.86
N GLN A 31 -2.42 9.26 -37.99
CA GLN A 31 -2.75 10.64 -38.33
C GLN A 31 -4.09 11.00 -37.67
N ALA A 32 -4.09 12.04 -36.84
CA ALA A 32 -5.29 12.60 -36.21
C ALA A 32 -5.45 14.06 -36.61
N THR A 33 -6.70 14.52 -36.64
CA THR A 33 -7.02 15.93 -36.85
C THR A 33 -6.64 16.77 -35.63
N GLU A 34 -6.38 18.07 -35.83
CA GLU A 34 -6.01 18.98 -34.73
C GLU A 34 -7.11 19.04 -33.65
N ASP A 35 -8.37 18.95 -34.06
CA ASP A 35 -9.53 18.92 -33.17
C ASP A 35 -9.59 17.66 -32.31
N GLU A 36 -9.24 16.49 -32.87
CA GLU A 36 -9.17 15.22 -32.13
C GLU A 36 -8.04 15.23 -31.10
N ILE A 37 -6.90 15.84 -31.43
CA ILE A 37 -5.78 16.00 -30.49
C ILE A 37 -6.19 16.90 -29.31
N GLN A 38 -6.90 17.99 -29.57
CA GLN A 38 -7.44 18.86 -28.53
C GLN A 38 -8.44 18.12 -27.63
N GLN A 39 -9.33 17.32 -28.21
CA GLN A 39 -10.29 16.50 -27.44
C GLN A 39 -9.59 15.43 -26.59
N LEU A 40 -8.63 14.69 -27.15
CA LEU A 40 -7.90 13.65 -26.44
C LEU A 40 -6.99 14.23 -25.33
N SER A 41 -6.41 15.41 -25.55
CA SER A 41 -5.61 16.10 -24.53
C SER A 41 -6.47 16.70 -23.40
N SER A 42 -7.75 16.96 -23.64
CA SER A 42 -8.70 17.42 -22.62
C SER A 42 -9.21 16.31 -21.69
N LEU A 43 -8.87 15.03 -21.96
CA LEU A 43 -9.28 13.90 -21.14
C LEU A 43 -8.63 13.95 -19.74
N PRO A 44 -9.38 13.62 -18.68
CA PRO A 44 -8.83 13.61 -17.32
C PRO A 44 -7.72 12.55 -17.17
N GLU A 45 -6.60 12.94 -16.57
CA GLU A 45 -5.44 12.06 -16.37
C GLU A 45 -5.72 10.87 -15.44
N ASN A 46 -6.63 11.02 -14.48
CA ASN A 46 -7.02 9.93 -13.59
C ASN A 46 -8.53 9.99 -13.35
N LEU A 47 -9.23 8.90 -13.67
CA LEU A 47 -10.63 8.74 -13.30
C LEU A 47 -10.69 8.28 -11.85
N THR A 48 -11.17 9.16 -10.95
CA THR A 48 -11.44 8.79 -9.56
C THR A 48 -12.68 7.90 -9.51
N ASN A 49 -12.51 6.58 -9.52
CA ASN A 49 -13.60 5.63 -9.35
C ASN A 49 -13.88 5.36 -7.88
N TRP A 50 -15.13 5.03 -7.56
CA TRP A 50 -15.51 4.60 -6.21
C TRP A 50 -14.69 3.40 -5.70
N PHE A 51 -14.22 2.53 -6.59
CA PHE A 51 -13.39 1.37 -6.26
C PHE A 51 -11.90 1.67 -6.09
N THR A 52 -11.42 2.82 -6.58
CA THR A 52 -10.01 3.23 -6.48
C THR A 52 -9.77 4.03 -5.19
N ILE A 53 -10.82 4.42 -4.48
CA ILE A 53 -10.71 5.13 -3.20
C ILE A 53 -10.12 4.17 -2.17
N GLU A 54 -8.84 4.33 -1.88
CA GLU A 54 -8.19 3.61 -0.80
C GLU A 54 -8.65 4.12 0.57
N CYS A 55 -8.57 3.25 1.58
CA CYS A 55 -8.89 3.62 2.95
C CYS A 55 -7.86 4.65 3.46
N PRO A 56 -8.28 5.75 4.10
CA PRO A 56 -7.35 6.66 4.73
C PRO A 56 -6.54 5.93 5.82
N PRO A 57 -5.30 6.37 6.11
CA PRO A 57 -4.51 5.79 7.18
C PRO A 57 -5.17 6.01 8.54
N SER A 58 -4.86 5.12 9.50
CA SER A 58 -5.35 5.25 10.88
C SER A 58 -4.71 6.46 11.58
N LEU A 59 -5.53 7.35 12.14
CA LEU A 59 -5.07 8.49 12.94
C LEU A 59 -4.74 8.12 14.39
N LEU A 60 -5.39 7.08 14.91
CA LEU A 60 -5.21 6.62 16.29
C LEU A 60 -3.93 5.79 16.40
N PRO A 61 -3.12 6.01 17.46
CA PRO A 61 -1.93 5.20 17.68
C PRO A 61 -2.33 3.75 18.01
N PRO A 62 -1.69 2.74 17.38
CA PRO A 62 -1.99 1.35 17.68
C PRO A 62 -1.53 0.98 19.10
N GLY A 63 -2.28 0.09 19.74
CA GLY A 63 -1.90 -0.49 21.03
C GLY A 63 -0.54 -1.18 20.97
N LYS A 64 0.24 -1.05 22.05
CA LYS A 64 1.54 -1.72 22.17
C LYS A 64 1.37 -3.01 22.96
N TYR A 65 1.56 -4.14 22.28
CA TYR A 65 1.52 -5.46 22.88
C TYR A 65 2.91 -6.11 22.87
N CYS A 66 3.15 -6.99 23.83
CA CYS A 66 4.34 -7.80 23.94
C CYS A 66 4.38 -8.84 22.81
N ASP A 67 5.52 -8.96 22.14
CA ASP A 67 5.69 -9.83 20.98
C ASP A 67 5.69 -11.32 21.33
N VAL A 68 6.01 -11.66 22.58
CA VAL A 68 6.12 -13.05 23.04
C VAL A 68 4.80 -13.53 23.66
N THR A 69 4.17 -12.71 24.50
CA THR A 69 3.01 -13.13 25.31
C THR A 69 1.68 -12.51 24.85
N GLY A 70 1.67 -11.45 24.06
CA GLY A 70 0.46 -10.74 23.64
C GLY A 70 -0.18 -9.85 24.72
N LEU A 71 0.38 -9.78 25.94
CA LEU A 71 -0.05 -8.83 26.97
C LEU A 71 0.35 -7.39 26.61
N LEU A 72 -0.11 -6.39 27.37
CA LEU A 72 0.30 -5.00 27.16
C LEU A 72 1.84 -4.87 27.28
N GLY A 73 2.48 -4.28 26.27
CA GLY A 73 3.93 -4.12 26.19
C GLY A 73 4.35 -2.71 26.53
N GLU A 74 4.56 -2.44 27.82
CA GLU A 74 4.93 -1.11 28.34
C GLU A 74 6.36 -0.72 27.93
N TYR A 75 7.25 -1.71 27.77
CA TYR A 75 8.67 -1.49 27.54
C TYR A 75 9.13 -2.04 26.20
N THR A 76 10.24 -1.48 25.68
CA THR A 76 10.87 -1.91 24.43
C THR A 76 12.37 -2.06 24.65
N ASP A 77 12.94 -3.18 24.20
CA ASP A 77 14.39 -3.42 24.30
C ASP A 77 15.15 -2.55 23.28
N PRO A 78 16.15 -1.75 23.70
CA PRO A 78 16.96 -0.95 22.77
C PRO A 78 17.78 -1.79 21.79
N ARG A 79 18.14 -3.04 22.14
CA ARG A 79 18.98 -3.89 21.27
C ARG A 79 18.16 -4.57 20.18
N THR A 80 17.09 -5.26 20.56
CA THR A 80 16.27 -6.07 19.64
C THR A 80 15.03 -5.35 19.12
N ARG A 81 14.62 -4.22 19.72
CA ARG A 81 13.35 -3.52 19.45
C ARG A 81 12.08 -4.34 19.74
N LEU A 82 12.21 -5.49 20.43
CA LEU A 82 11.07 -6.27 20.89
C LEU A 82 10.38 -5.59 22.05
N ARG A 83 9.04 -5.71 22.08
CA ARG A 83 8.22 -5.18 23.18
C ARG A 83 7.99 -6.24 24.23
N TYR A 84 8.13 -5.87 25.50
CA TYR A 84 7.94 -6.77 26.63
C TYR A 84 7.13 -6.12 27.75
N ASN A 85 6.55 -6.97 28.59
CA ASN A 85 5.74 -6.57 29.74
C ASN A 85 6.53 -6.74 31.04
N SER A 86 7.04 -7.95 31.31
CA SER A 86 7.68 -8.29 32.58
C SER A 86 9.17 -8.57 32.46
N MET A 87 9.88 -8.54 33.59
CA MET A 87 11.31 -8.88 33.69
C MET A 87 11.61 -10.30 33.17
N GLN A 88 10.74 -11.26 33.47
CA GLN A 88 10.89 -12.65 33.04
C GLN A 88 10.93 -12.78 31.52
N VAL A 89 10.04 -12.04 30.83
CA VAL A 89 10.03 -12.01 29.35
C VAL A 89 11.30 -11.34 28.83
N TYR A 90 11.78 -10.29 29.49
CA TYR A 90 13.02 -9.63 29.11
C TYR A 90 14.24 -10.57 29.23
N ASP A 91 14.29 -11.40 30.27
CA ASP A 91 15.37 -12.39 30.42
C ASP A 91 15.32 -13.47 29.32
N VAL A 92 14.13 -13.90 28.91
CA VAL A 92 13.97 -14.77 27.74
C VAL A 92 14.49 -14.07 26.48
N ILE A 93 14.07 -12.83 26.21
CA ILE A 93 14.49 -12.04 25.04
C ILE A 93 16.01 -11.92 24.93
N LYS A 94 16.74 -11.78 26.05
CA LYS A 94 18.22 -11.72 26.03
C LYS A 94 18.87 -12.99 25.48
N THR A 95 18.24 -14.14 25.70
CA THR A 95 18.74 -15.46 25.29
C THR A 95 18.34 -15.84 23.87
N LEU A 96 17.43 -15.10 23.24
CA LEU A 96 16.97 -15.39 21.89
C LEU A 96 18.07 -15.21 20.85
N GLN A 97 18.07 -16.10 19.85
CA GLN A 97 18.89 -15.96 18.66
C GLN A 97 18.37 -14.81 17.77
N PRO A 98 19.26 -14.13 17.03
CA PRO A 98 18.87 -13.01 16.17
C PRO A 98 17.86 -13.41 15.07
N SER A 99 17.90 -14.66 14.61
CA SER A 99 16.91 -15.20 13.67
C SER A 99 15.49 -15.21 14.26
N SER A 100 15.34 -15.67 15.50
CA SER A 100 14.06 -15.67 16.21
C SER A 100 13.57 -14.25 16.46
N VAL A 101 14.46 -13.33 16.83
CA VAL A 101 14.11 -11.90 17.00
C VAL A 101 13.49 -11.33 15.73
N GLN A 102 14.08 -11.63 14.56
CA GLN A 102 13.55 -11.16 13.29
C GLN A 102 12.18 -11.77 12.98
N GLN A 103 11.96 -13.05 13.28
CA GLN A 103 10.63 -13.68 13.15
C GLN A 103 9.58 -12.98 14.01
N PHE A 104 9.90 -12.64 15.26
CA PHE A 104 8.97 -11.89 16.12
C PHE A 104 8.70 -10.47 15.58
N LEU A 105 9.71 -9.78 15.05
CA LEU A 105 9.52 -8.47 14.42
C LEU A 105 8.71 -8.55 13.11
N ALA A 106 8.81 -9.65 12.36
CA ALA A 106 8.07 -9.88 11.13
C ALA A 106 6.56 -9.95 11.36
N ILE A 107 6.11 -10.50 12.50
CA ILE A 107 4.68 -10.56 12.87
C ILE A 107 4.07 -9.15 12.91
N ARG A 108 4.80 -8.16 13.42
CA ARG A 108 4.37 -6.74 13.45
C ARG A 108 4.74 -5.98 12.17
N ARG A 109 5.33 -6.63 11.17
CA ARG A 109 5.90 -6.00 9.96
C ARG A 109 6.92 -4.89 10.30
N SER A 110 7.72 -5.11 11.35
CA SER A 110 8.76 -4.20 11.82
C SER A 110 10.18 -4.74 11.55
N GLU A 111 10.29 -5.83 10.79
CA GLU A 111 11.58 -6.42 10.42
C GLU A 111 12.32 -5.57 9.38
N THR A 112 13.65 -5.60 9.44
CA THR A 112 14.50 -4.98 8.42
C THR A 112 15.03 -6.06 7.50
N VAL A 113 14.47 -6.15 6.30
CA VAL A 113 14.98 -7.02 5.23
C VAL A 113 15.99 -6.22 4.41
N LEU A 114 17.26 -6.68 4.41
CA LEU A 114 18.27 -6.16 3.51
C LEU A 114 17.95 -6.64 2.09
N LYS A 115 17.88 -5.70 1.14
CA LYS A 115 17.64 -5.97 -0.29
C LYS A 115 18.95 -5.99 -1.06
#